data_AF-A0A4Q5ZS89-F1
#
_entry.id   AF-A0A4Q5ZS89-F1
#
_cell.length_a   1.000
_cell.length_b   1.000
_cell.length_c   1.000
_cell.angle_alpha   90.00
_cell.angle_beta   90.00
_cell.angle_gamma   90.00
#
_symmetry.space_group_name_H-M   'P 1'
#
loop_
_entity.id
_entity.type
_entity.pdbx_description
1 polymer ?
#
loop_
_entity_poly.entity_id
_entity_poly.type
_entity_poly.pdbx_seq_one_letter_code
_entity_poly.pdbx_strand_id
1 'polypeptide(L)'
;MRFKISLPLWTIVSPAFAMLTLLGIVMGLQGLFLIVAAAALIAGVLAGVHHAEVVAHRVGEPFGTLVLALAITVIEVALIVSLMLAGGEKTAELARDTVFAAVMIILNGIVGICLLVGGLRYKEQVFRLGGASAALITLTAICFLTLILPNYTVSEAGGAYSKSQLIFELQWLYDPLQKCSRILFVRHDIPVFKQTDHFAVFLVQQVLGRDQGCSEGWVISSSHM
;
A
#
# COMPACT_ATOMS: atom_id res chain seq x y z
N MET A 1 -1.22 5.89 -32.75
CA MET A 1 -0.49 4.74 -32.17
C MET A 1 -1.51 3.74 -31.64
N ARG A 2 -1.58 2.53 -32.21
CA ARG A 2 -2.51 1.47 -31.77
C ARG A 2 -1.89 0.80 -30.54
N PHE A 3 -2.33 1.17 -29.34
CA PHE A 3 -1.90 0.53 -28.10
C PHE A 3 -2.54 -0.85 -27.97
N LYS A 4 -1.85 -1.91 -28.42
CA LYS A 4 -2.17 -3.29 -28.04
C LYS A 4 -1.54 -3.55 -26.67
N ILE A 5 -2.26 -3.21 -25.61
CA ILE A 5 -1.97 -3.78 -24.29
C ILE A 5 -2.69 -5.13 -24.28
N SER A 6 -1.94 -6.22 -24.41
CA SER A 6 -2.48 -7.55 -24.08
C SER A 6 -2.64 -7.60 -22.56
N LEU A 7 -3.72 -7.02 -22.04
CA LEU A 7 -4.11 -7.29 -20.66
C LEU A 7 -4.37 -8.80 -20.56
N PRO A 8 -3.71 -9.52 -19.65
CA PRO A 8 -3.96 -10.94 -19.49
C PRO A 8 -5.46 -11.13 -19.22
N LEU A 9 -6.11 -12.04 -19.94
CA LEU A 9 -7.57 -12.24 -19.85
C LEU A 9 -8.04 -12.43 -18.40
N TRP A 10 -7.18 -12.98 -17.54
CA TRP A 10 -7.44 -13.19 -16.13
C TRP A 10 -7.77 -11.89 -15.36
N THR A 11 -7.17 -10.74 -15.67
CA THR A 11 -7.47 -9.47 -14.97
C THR A 11 -8.82 -8.87 -15.34
N ILE A 12 -9.41 -9.26 -16.47
CA ILE A 12 -10.76 -8.86 -16.87
C ILE A 12 -11.80 -9.85 -16.33
N VAL A 13 -11.47 -11.14 -16.37
CA VAL A 13 -12.37 -12.21 -15.92
C VAL A 13 -12.58 -12.19 -14.41
N SER A 14 -11.55 -11.89 -13.62
CA SER A 14 -11.62 -11.89 -12.15
C SER A 14 -12.63 -10.89 -11.56
N PRO A 15 -12.65 -9.58 -11.91
CA PRO A 15 -13.65 -8.66 -11.38
C PRO A 15 -15.06 -8.98 -11.89
N ALA A 16 -15.20 -9.45 -13.14
CA ALA A 16 -16.49 -9.89 -13.67
C ALA A 16 -17.03 -11.10 -12.90
N PHE A 17 -16.16 -12.06 -12.57
CA PHE A 17 -16.49 -13.21 -11.75
C PHE A 17 -16.86 -12.80 -10.31
N ALA A 18 -16.12 -11.88 -9.70
CA ALA A 18 -16.47 -11.32 -8.39
C ALA A 18 -17.87 -10.70 -8.38
N MET A 19 -18.20 -9.93 -9.43
CA MET A 19 -19.53 -9.32 -9.58
C MET A 19 -20.65 -10.35 -9.75
N LEU A 20 -20.39 -11.43 -10.49
CA LEU A 20 -21.32 -12.57 -10.59
C LEU A 20 -21.52 -13.28 -9.24
N THR A 21 -20.45 -13.52 -8.49
CA THR A 21 -20.58 -14.14 -7.16
C THR A 21 -21.34 -13.26 -6.18
N LEU A 22 -21.19 -11.93 -6.29
CA LEU A 22 -21.96 -10.97 -5.49
C LEU A 22 -23.46 -11.06 -5.79
N LEU A 23 -23.86 -11.18 -7.06
CA LEU A 23 -25.26 -11.42 -7.43
C LEU A 23 -25.80 -12.70 -6.81
N GLY A 24 -25.00 -13.77 -6.75
CA GLY A 24 -25.38 -15.00 -6.07
C GLY A 24 -25.63 -14.81 -4.57
N ILE A 25 -24.83 -13.98 -3.89
CA ILE A 25 -25.07 -13.63 -2.47
C ILE A 25 -26.42 -12.91 -2.33
N VAL A 26 -26.69 -11.93 -3.19
CA VAL A 26 -27.95 -11.17 -3.17
C VAL A 26 -29.17 -12.07 -3.47
N MET A 27 -28.99 -13.09 -4.29
CA MET A 27 -30.00 -14.12 -4.57
C MET A 27 -30.18 -15.14 -3.43
N GLY A 28 -29.44 -15.02 -2.34
CA GLY A 28 -29.60 -15.84 -1.14
C GLY A 28 -28.77 -17.12 -1.12
N LEU A 29 -27.75 -17.27 -1.98
CA LEU A 29 -26.81 -18.39 -1.88
C LEU A 29 -25.92 -18.24 -0.63
N GLN A 30 -25.88 -19.28 0.20
CA GLN A 30 -25.17 -19.29 1.49
C GLN A 30 -24.20 -20.48 1.60
N GLY A 31 -23.51 -20.60 2.74
CA GLY A 31 -22.63 -21.73 3.04
C GLY A 31 -21.34 -21.71 2.22
N LEU A 32 -21.01 -22.83 1.56
CA LEU A 32 -19.78 -22.97 0.76
C LEU A 32 -19.64 -21.91 -0.34
N PHE A 33 -20.76 -21.35 -0.81
CA PHE A 33 -20.75 -20.28 -1.79
C PHE A 33 -20.06 -19.00 -1.28
N LEU A 34 -20.11 -18.72 0.02
CA LEU A 34 -19.44 -17.56 0.61
C LEU A 34 -17.91 -17.64 0.49
N ILE A 35 -17.35 -18.86 0.56
CA ILE A 35 -15.90 -19.08 0.38
C ILE A 35 -15.51 -18.77 -1.07
N VAL A 36 -16.34 -19.19 -2.03
CA VAL A 36 -16.12 -18.90 -3.45
C VAL A 36 -16.22 -17.40 -3.71
N ALA A 37 -17.21 -16.71 -3.14
CA ALA A 37 -17.36 -15.28 -3.27
C ALA A 37 -16.20 -14.51 -2.61
N ALA A 38 -15.72 -14.95 -1.44
CA ALA A 38 -14.54 -14.36 -0.81
C ALA A 38 -13.27 -14.55 -1.67
N ALA A 39 -13.05 -15.74 -2.22
CA ALA A 39 -11.94 -15.99 -3.14
C ALA A 39 -12.04 -15.14 -4.42
N ALA A 40 -13.26 -14.96 -4.95
CA ALA A 40 -13.51 -14.12 -6.11
C ALA A 40 -13.24 -12.63 -5.80
N LEU A 41 -13.62 -12.15 -4.62
CA LEU A 41 -13.32 -10.80 -4.16
C LEU A 41 -11.81 -10.57 -4.03
N ILE A 42 -11.08 -11.51 -3.43
CA ILE A 42 -9.60 -11.46 -3.35
C ILE A 42 -9.00 -11.39 -4.75
N ALA A 43 -9.44 -12.25 -5.67
CA ALA A 43 -8.97 -12.23 -7.06
C ALA A 43 -9.27 -10.89 -7.76
N GLY A 44 -10.45 -10.30 -7.52
CA GLY A 44 -10.82 -8.98 -8.03
C GLY A 44 -9.93 -7.85 -7.50
N VAL A 45 -9.61 -7.86 -6.20
CA VAL A 45 -8.68 -6.90 -5.60
C VAL A 45 -7.28 -7.03 -6.21
N LEU A 46 -6.76 -8.25 -6.33
CA LEU A 46 -5.45 -8.50 -6.95
C LEU A 46 -5.40 -8.03 -8.41
N ALA A 47 -6.48 -8.24 -9.17
CA ALA A 47 -6.58 -7.73 -10.54
C ALA A 47 -6.61 -6.20 -10.60
N GLY A 48 -7.28 -5.54 -9.65
CA GLY A 48 -7.28 -4.09 -9.51
C GLY A 48 -5.88 -3.53 -9.22
N VAL A 49 -5.15 -4.13 -8.28
CA VAL A 49 -3.77 -3.74 -7.95
C VAL A 49 -2.84 -3.94 -9.15
N HIS A 50 -2.93 -5.08 -9.84
CA HIS A 50 -2.17 -5.33 -11.06
C HIS A 50 -2.48 -4.30 -12.15
N HIS A 51 -3.73 -3.88 -12.29
CA HIS A 51 -4.08 -2.82 -13.24
C HIS A 51 -3.42 -1.49 -12.85
N ALA A 52 -3.45 -1.13 -11.58
CA ALA A 52 -2.79 0.07 -11.07
C ALA A 52 -1.26 0.03 -11.30
N GLU A 53 -0.62 -1.12 -11.13
CA GLU A 53 0.80 -1.32 -11.42
C GLU A 53 1.12 -1.13 -12.91
N VAL A 54 0.31 -1.71 -13.81
CA VAL A 54 0.49 -1.51 -15.26
C VAL A 54 0.33 -0.04 -15.63
N VAL A 55 -0.61 0.67 -15.01
CA VAL A 55 -0.79 2.11 -15.21
C VAL A 55 0.42 2.88 -14.66
N ALA A 56 0.91 2.55 -13.47
CA ALA A 56 2.07 3.17 -12.86
C ALA A 56 3.32 3.05 -13.75
N HIS A 57 3.58 1.87 -14.30
CA HIS A 57 4.67 1.63 -15.24
C HIS A 57 4.55 2.45 -16.53
N ARG A 58 3.32 2.72 -16.99
CA ARG A 58 3.08 3.53 -18.20
C ARG A 58 3.24 5.02 -17.95
N VAL A 59 2.91 5.48 -16.74
CA VAL A 59 3.06 6.87 -16.33
C VAL A 59 4.54 7.22 -16.10
N GLY A 60 5.33 6.26 -15.62
CA GLY A 60 6.75 6.46 -15.33
C GLY A 60 6.98 7.28 -14.05
N GLU A 61 8.23 7.35 -13.62
CA GLU A 61 8.60 8.09 -12.40
C GLU A 61 8.54 9.61 -12.62
N PRO A 62 8.08 10.41 -11.63
CA PRO A 62 7.72 10.05 -10.25
C PRO A 62 6.22 9.76 -10.03
N PHE A 63 5.37 10.02 -11.03
CA PHE A 63 3.91 9.96 -10.87
C PHE A 63 3.38 8.52 -10.81
N GLY A 64 4.07 7.56 -11.41
CA GLY A 64 3.70 6.14 -11.36
C GLY A 64 3.60 5.61 -9.93
N THR A 65 4.60 5.91 -9.08
CA THR A 65 4.58 5.45 -7.68
C THR A 65 3.46 6.11 -6.88
N LEU A 66 3.13 7.38 -7.15
CA LEU A 66 1.99 8.06 -6.51
C LEU A 66 0.65 7.43 -6.92
N VAL A 67 0.50 7.06 -8.19
CA VAL A 67 -0.71 6.38 -8.69
C VAL A 67 -0.87 5.01 -8.02
N LEU A 68 0.20 4.23 -7.91
CA LEU A 68 0.16 2.93 -7.24
C LEU A 68 -0.18 3.06 -5.75
N ALA A 69 0.45 4.00 -5.04
CA ALA A 69 0.18 4.26 -3.64
C ALA A 69 -1.28 4.69 -3.40
N LEU A 70 -1.81 5.56 -4.26
CA LEU A 70 -3.21 6.00 -4.19
C LEU A 70 -4.19 4.86 -4.49
N ALA A 71 -3.86 3.99 -5.44
CA ALA A 71 -4.73 2.85 -5.75
C ALA A 71 -4.86 1.89 -4.55
N ILE A 72 -3.76 1.59 -3.87
CA ILE A 72 -3.76 0.69 -2.70
C ILE A 72 -4.57 1.30 -1.55
N THR A 73 -4.36 2.58 -1.24
CA THR A 73 -5.09 3.25 -0.14
C THR A 73 -6.57 3.39 -0.44
N VAL A 74 -6.96 3.62 -1.69
CA VAL A 74 -8.38 3.67 -2.08
C VAL A 74 -9.04 2.30 -1.88
N ILE A 75 -8.37 1.20 -2.24
CA ILE A 75 -8.90 -0.15 -2.01
C ILE A 75 -9.07 -0.42 -0.51
N GLU A 76 -8.05 -0.08 0.29
CA GLU A 76 -8.07 -0.27 1.74
C GLU A 76 -9.21 0.51 2.41
N VAL A 77 -9.33 1.81 2.11
CA VAL A 77 -10.41 2.66 2.64
C VAL A 77 -11.78 2.18 2.17
N ALA A 78 -11.91 1.73 0.91
CA ALA A 78 -13.17 1.19 0.40
C ALA A 78 -13.61 -0.07 1.16
N LEU A 79 -12.68 -0.97 1.51
CA LEU A 79 -12.97 -2.16 2.31
C LEU A 79 -13.39 -1.81 3.74
N ILE A 80 -12.73 -0.84 4.37
CA ILE A 80 -13.08 -0.36 5.70
C ILE A 80 -14.47 0.28 5.69
N VAL A 81 -14.75 1.17 4.74
CA VAL A 81 -16.06 1.81 4.61
C VAL A 81 -17.15 0.77 4.33
N SER A 82 -16.88 -0.22 3.48
CA SER A 82 -17.82 -1.31 3.22
C SER A 82 -18.12 -2.13 4.48
N LEU A 83 -17.11 -2.39 5.32
CA LEU A 83 -17.29 -3.07 6.61
C LEU A 83 -18.16 -2.24 7.56
N MET A 84 -17.91 -0.94 7.66
CA MET A 84 -18.66 -0.04 8.54
C MET A 84 -20.12 0.11 8.12
N LEU A 85 -20.37 0.18 6.80
CA LEU A 85 -21.73 0.22 6.25
C LEU A 85 -22.49 -1.09 6.46
N ALA A 86 -21.80 -2.23 6.39
CA ALA A 86 -22.42 -3.54 6.51
C ALA A 86 -22.66 -3.99 7.96
N GLY A 87 -21.78 -3.63 8.91
CA GLY A 87 -21.80 -4.20 10.26
C GLY A 87 -22.29 -3.29 11.39
N GLY A 88 -22.66 -2.03 11.10
CA GLY A 88 -23.26 -1.12 12.09
C GLY A 88 -22.31 -0.62 13.18
N GLU A 89 -22.84 -0.03 14.26
CA GLU A 89 -22.04 0.70 15.27
C GLU A 89 -20.92 -0.12 15.96
N LYS A 90 -21.07 -1.44 16.05
CA LYS A 90 -20.06 -2.34 16.64
C LYS A 90 -18.83 -2.55 15.77
N THR A 91 -18.83 -2.10 14.51
CA THR A 91 -17.70 -2.29 13.58
C THR A 91 -16.68 -1.16 13.58
N ALA A 92 -16.91 -0.07 14.32
CA ALA A 92 -15.92 0.99 14.45
C ALA A 92 -14.62 0.50 15.12
N GLU A 93 -14.74 -0.41 16.09
CA GLU A 93 -13.58 -1.09 16.71
C GLU A 93 -12.86 -1.99 15.70
N LEU A 94 -13.62 -2.79 14.92
CA LEU A 94 -13.04 -3.63 13.87
C LEU A 94 -12.30 -2.80 12.81
N ALA A 95 -12.85 -1.66 12.39
CA ALA A 95 -12.20 -0.78 11.43
C ALA A 95 -10.83 -0.30 11.93
N ARG A 96 -10.74 0.11 13.20
CA ARG A 96 -9.46 0.51 13.81
C ARG A 96 -8.48 -0.65 13.90
N ASP A 97 -8.95 -1.84 14.28
CA ASP A 97 -8.11 -3.04 14.39
C ASP A 97 -7.52 -3.45 13.04
N THR A 98 -8.26 -3.27 11.94
CA THR A 98 -7.73 -3.55 10.59
C THR A 98 -6.57 -2.62 10.20
N VAL A 99 -6.62 -1.34 10.58
CA VAL A 99 -5.53 -0.39 10.31
C VAL A 99 -4.31 -0.71 11.17
N PHE A 100 -4.50 -1.06 12.45
CA PHE A 100 -3.40 -1.53 13.29
C PHE A 100 -2.75 -2.79 12.74
N ALA A 101 -3.56 -3.75 12.29
CA ALA A 101 -3.07 -4.97 11.66
C ALA A 101 -2.27 -4.65 10.37
N ALA A 102 -2.75 -3.74 9.53
CA ALA A 102 -2.04 -3.32 8.32
C ALA A 102 -0.65 -2.75 8.63
N VAL A 103 -0.55 -1.82 9.58
CA VAL A 103 0.74 -1.25 10.00
C VAL A 103 1.68 -2.32 10.56
N MET A 104 1.17 -3.24 11.39
CA MET A 104 1.97 -4.34 11.94
C MET A 104 2.48 -5.29 10.85
N ILE A 105 1.64 -5.61 9.85
CA ILE A 105 2.01 -6.44 8.71
C ILE A 105 3.09 -5.75 7.87
N ILE A 106 2.99 -4.45 7.63
CA ILE A 106 3.99 -3.71 6.85
C ILE A 106 5.33 -3.65 7.59
N LEU A 107 5.32 -3.23 8.86
CA LEU A 107 6.55 -3.00 9.64
C LEU A 107 7.24 -4.29 10.08
N ASN A 108 6.50 -5.29 10.56
CA ASN A 108 7.09 -6.52 11.07
C ASN A 108 7.06 -7.65 10.06
N GLY A 109 5.99 -7.75 9.28
CA GLY A 109 5.85 -8.79 8.25
C GLY A 109 6.72 -8.47 7.04
N ILE A 110 6.33 -7.47 6.26
CA ILE A 110 6.94 -7.17 4.95
C ILE A 110 8.39 -6.73 5.13
N VAL A 111 8.65 -5.69 5.92
CA VAL A 111 10.02 -5.20 6.15
C VAL A 111 10.90 -6.27 6.82
N GLY A 112 10.35 -7.00 7.80
CA GLY A 112 11.07 -8.09 8.47
C GLY A 112 11.47 -9.23 7.52
N ILE A 113 10.56 -9.67 6.66
CA ILE A 113 10.84 -10.68 5.64
C ILE A 113 11.89 -10.17 4.64
N CYS A 114 11.82 -8.91 4.22
CA CYS A 114 12.82 -8.32 3.32
C CYS A 114 14.23 -8.31 3.93
N LEU A 115 14.35 -7.98 5.22
CA LEU A 115 15.63 -8.05 5.95
C LEU A 115 16.11 -9.48 6.12
N LEU A 116 15.20 -10.41 6.46
CA LEU A 116 15.55 -11.83 6.62
C LEU A 116 16.04 -12.45 5.32
N VAL A 117 15.26 -12.33 4.24
CA VAL A 117 15.58 -12.91 2.93
C VAL A 117 16.83 -12.26 2.35
N GLY A 118 16.95 -10.94 2.43
CA GLY A 118 18.12 -10.25 1.92
C GLY A 118 19.38 -10.45 2.77
N GLY A 119 19.25 -10.61 4.10
CA GLY A 119 20.34 -11.02 4.97
C GLY A 119 20.81 -12.45 4.71
N LEU A 120 19.89 -13.39 4.46
CA LEU A 120 20.23 -14.76 4.08
C LEU A 120 20.95 -14.84 2.73
N ARG A 121 20.54 -14.03 1.75
CA ARG A 121 21.11 -14.06 0.39
C ARG A 121 22.41 -13.26 0.26
N TYR A 122 22.50 -12.09 0.89
CA TYR A 122 23.59 -11.13 0.67
C TYR A 122 24.50 -10.93 1.90
N LYS A 123 24.17 -11.51 3.07
CA LYS A 123 24.87 -11.43 4.37
C LYS A 123 24.96 -10.02 4.97
N GLU A 124 25.37 -9.03 4.19
CA GLU A 124 25.42 -7.61 4.55
C GLU A 124 24.57 -6.80 3.57
N GLN A 125 23.63 -6.00 4.09
CA GLN A 125 22.80 -5.09 3.30
C GLN A 125 23.21 -3.65 3.59
N VAL A 126 23.71 -2.94 2.58
CA VAL A 126 24.07 -1.53 2.71
C VAL A 126 22.81 -0.67 2.57
N PHE A 127 22.24 -0.24 3.69
CA PHE A 127 21.10 0.66 3.72
C PHE A 127 21.53 2.11 3.93
N ARG A 128 20.91 3.02 3.17
CA ARG A 128 21.01 4.47 3.45
C ARG A 128 20.10 4.81 4.64
N LEU A 129 20.70 4.82 5.84
CA LEU A 129 20.02 5.10 7.12
C LEU A 129 19.16 6.35 7.07
N GLY A 130 19.61 7.42 6.41
CA GLY A 130 18.86 8.70 6.35
C GLY A 130 17.51 8.62 5.65
N GLY A 131 17.35 7.75 4.64
CA GLY A 131 16.05 7.58 3.95
C GLY A 131 15.08 6.71 4.74
N ALA A 132 15.58 5.60 5.28
CA ALA A 132 14.80 4.67 6.07
C ALA A 132 14.34 5.27 7.40
N SER A 133 15.23 5.96 8.12
CA SER A 133 14.89 6.60 9.40
C SER A 133 13.88 7.73 9.22
N ALA A 134 14.04 8.56 8.18
CA ALA A 134 13.08 9.62 7.88
C ALA A 134 11.67 9.07 7.62
N ALA A 135 11.54 8.01 6.81
CA ALA A 135 10.25 7.38 6.52
C ALA A 135 9.62 6.70 7.74
N LEU A 136 10.42 6.03 8.58
CA LEU A 136 9.93 5.39 9.80
C LEU A 136 9.49 6.41 10.86
N ILE A 137 10.22 7.52 11.01
CA ILE A 137 9.87 8.60 11.94
C ILE A 137 8.55 9.26 11.52
N THR A 138 8.39 9.59 10.23
CA THR A 138 7.15 10.21 9.75
C THR A 138 5.96 9.26 9.89
N LEU A 139 6.12 7.98 9.53
CA LEU A 139 5.08 6.97 9.71
C LEU A 139 4.68 6.83 11.18
N THR A 140 5.67 6.74 12.08
CA THR A 140 5.42 6.64 13.53
C THR A 140 4.67 7.87 14.03
N ALA A 141 5.10 9.07 13.67
CA ALA A 141 4.43 10.31 14.07
C ALA A 141 2.96 10.35 13.61
N ILE A 142 2.68 9.97 12.36
CA ILE A 142 1.32 9.94 11.82
C ILE A 142 0.48 8.89 12.54
N CYS A 143 0.97 7.65 12.70
CA CYS A 143 0.21 6.59 13.39
C CYS A 143 -0.09 6.93 14.86
N PHE A 144 0.86 7.54 15.58
CA PHE A 144 0.63 7.98 16.96
C PHE A 144 -0.44 9.07 17.02
N LEU A 145 -0.37 10.04 16.11
CA LEU A 145 -1.33 11.14 16.09
C LEU A 145 -2.74 10.67 15.70
N THR A 146 -2.89 9.74 14.76
CA THR A 146 -4.19 9.33 14.21
C THR A 146 -4.86 8.16 14.95
N LEU A 147 -4.09 7.28 15.59
CA LEU A 147 -4.61 6.04 16.19
C LEU A 147 -4.47 5.98 17.71
N ILE A 148 -3.42 6.58 18.27
CA ILE A 148 -3.14 6.52 19.71
C ILE A 148 -3.78 7.70 20.43
N LEU A 149 -3.59 8.92 19.92
CA LEU A 149 -4.15 10.14 20.54
C LEU A 149 -5.67 10.12 20.78
N PRO A 150 -6.55 9.63 19.87
CA PRO A 150 -8.00 9.72 20.06
C PRO A 150 -8.50 8.81 21.19
N ASN A 151 -7.69 7.83 21.62
CA ASN A 151 -7.98 6.99 22.78
C ASN A 151 -7.68 7.67 24.12
N TYR A 152 -6.84 8.72 24.10
CA TYR A 152 -6.43 9.43 25.31
C TYR A 152 -7.06 10.83 25.42
N THR A 153 -7.82 11.27 24.41
CA THR A 153 -8.57 12.51 24.46
C THR A 153 -9.93 12.30 25.12
N VAL A 154 -10.19 13.02 26.21
CA VAL A 154 -11.42 12.94 27.02
C VAL A 154 -12.55 13.85 26.47
N SER A 155 -12.32 14.49 25.31
CA SER A 155 -13.18 15.56 24.80
C SER A 155 -14.53 15.08 24.24
N GLU A 156 -14.66 13.82 23.83
CA GLU A 156 -15.92 13.22 23.37
C GLU A 156 -15.97 11.72 23.71
N ALA A 157 -17.15 11.22 24.10
CA ALA A 157 -17.35 9.80 24.37
C ALA A 157 -17.41 9.03 23.04
N GLY A 158 -16.45 8.12 22.80
CA GLY A 158 -16.42 7.26 21.61
C GLY A 158 -15.09 7.21 20.85
N GLY A 159 -14.02 7.84 21.35
CA GLY A 159 -12.71 7.79 20.68
C GLY A 159 -12.69 8.49 19.32
N ALA A 160 -13.52 9.53 19.18
CA ALA A 160 -13.61 10.39 18.01
C ALA A 160 -13.02 11.77 18.33
N TYR A 161 -12.42 12.41 17.33
CA TYR A 161 -11.89 13.76 17.48
C TYR A 161 -13.00 14.80 17.51
N SER A 162 -12.85 15.78 18.39
CA SER A 162 -13.66 16.99 18.33
C SER A 162 -13.33 17.81 17.08
N LYS A 163 -14.27 18.62 16.59
CA LYS A 163 -14.09 19.43 15.36
C LYS A 163 -12.81 20.29 15.40
N SER A 164 -12.45 20.82 16.57
CA SER A 164 -11.22 21.59 16.76
C SER A 164 -9.95 20.75 16.69
N GLN A 165 -9.98 19.51 17.20
CA GLN A 165 -8.87 18.56 17.12
C GLN A 165 -8.67 18.05 15.69
N LEU A 166 -9.77 17.80 14.97
CA LEU A 166 -9.73 17.41 13.56
C LEU A 166 -9.09 18.50 12.68
N ILE A 167 -9.40 19.77 12.93
CA ILE A 167 -8.79 20.90 12.23
C ILE A 167 -7.30 21.02 12.58
N PHE A 168 -6.96 20.85 13.86
CA PHE A 168 -5.56 20.85 14.28
C PHE A 168 -4.78 19.72 13.60
N GLU A 169 -5.31 18.51 13.57
CA GLU A 169 -4.70 17.34 12.92
C GLU A 169 -4.58 17.52 11.40
N LEU A 170 -5.63 17.99 10.72
CA LEU A 170 -5.58 18.29 9.29
C LEU A 170 -4.58 19.40 8.97
N GLN A 171 -4.49 20.45 9.79
CA GLN A 171 -3.50 21.52 9.64
C GLN A 171 -2.08 20.99 9.83
N TRP A 172 -1.88 20.15 10.85
CA TRP A 172 -0.60 19.51 11.16
C TRP A 172 -0.19 18.49 10.09
N LEU A 173 -1.13 17.87 9.38
CA LEU A 173 -0.87 17.01 8.22
C LEU A 173 -0.59 17.84 6.96
N TYR A 174 -1.21 19.01 6.83
CA TYR A 174 -1.07 19.88 5.66
C TYR A 174 0.30 20.57 5.59
N ASP A 175 0.83 21.06 6.71
CA ASP A 175 2.13 21.72 6.77
C ASP A 175 3.32 20.85 6.29
N PRO A 176 3.51 19.60 6.74
CA PRO A 176 4.53 18.71 6.23
C PRO A 176 4.23 18.27 4.79
N LEU A 177 2.97 18.10 4.38
CA LEU A 177 2.63 17.80 2.97
C LEU A 177 2.95 18.96 2.03
N GLN A 178 2.73 20.22 2.43
CA GLN A 178 3.14 21.40 1.66
C GLN A 178 4.66 21.55 1.60
N LYS A 179 5.35 21.26 2.71
CA LYS A 179 6.81 21.36 2.79
C LYS A 179 7.49 20.23 2.02
N CYS A 180 6.93 19.01 2.07
CA CYS A 180 7.35 17.87 1.26
C CYS A 180 7.05 18.10 -0.22
N SER A 181 5.88 18.61 -0.61
CA SER A 181 5.57 19.02 -1.99
C SER A 181 6.63 19.99 -2.53
N ARG A 182 7.03 20.99 -1.73
CA ARG A 182 8.07 21.95 -2.10
C ARG A 182 9.48 21.33 -2.16
N ILE A 183 9.78 20.31 -1.36
CA ILE A 183 11.06 19.59 -1.37
C ILE A 183 11.12 18.55 -2.50
N LEU A 184 10.01 17.86 -2.79
CA LEU A 184 9.86 16.87 -3.85
C LEU A 184 9.92 17.52 -5.23
N PHE A 185 9.45 18.76 -5.36
CA PHE A 185 9.49 19.53 -6.61
C PHE A 185 10.85 20.22 -6.86
N VAL A 186 11.68 20.43 -5.82
CA VAL A 186 12.98 21.12 -5.93
C VAL A 186 14.18 20.16 -6.02
N ARG A 187 14.04 18.88 -5.62
CA ARG A 187 15.06 17.85 -5.85
C ARG A 187 14.58 16.81 -6.85
N HIS A 188 14.92 17.02 -8.12
CA HIS A 188 14.72 16.06 -9.21
C HIS A 188 15.58 14.78 -9.06
N ASP A 189 16.51 14.75 -8.08
CA ASP A 189 17.48 13.67 -7.85
C ASP A 189 17.35 13.04 -6.45
N ILE A 190 16.13 12.72 -5.98
CA ILE A 190 15.98 11.89 -4.79
C ILE A 190 15.88 10.42 -5.23
N PRO A 191 16.93 9.59 -5.08
CA PRO A 191 16.92 8.17 -5.44
C PRO A 191 16.02 7.29 -4.53
N VAL A 192 15.15 7.90 -3.70
CA VAL A 192 14.27 7.19 -2.76
C VAL A 192 13.12 6.49 -3.49
N PHE A 193 12.63 7.04 -4.61
CA PHE A 193 11.49 6.48 -5.36
C PHE A 193 11.87 5.40 -6.38
N LYS A 194 13.09 5.45 -6.92
CA LYS A 194 13.60 4.46 -7.90
C LYS A 194 13.77 3.05 -7.32
N GLN A 195 13.80 2.94 -5.99
CA GLN A 195 13.94 1.66 -5.28
C GLN A 195 12.58 0.98 -5.02
N THR A 196 11.47 1.73 -5.00
CA THR A 196 10.12 1.20 -4.71
C THR A 196 9.50 0.43 -5.87
N ASP A 197 9.87 0.77 -7.11
CA ASP A 197 9.46 0.00 -8.31
C ASP A 197 10.01 -1.42 -8.29
N HIS A 198 11.19 -1.60 -7.67
CA HIS A 198 11.76 -2.91 -7.43
C HIS A 198 11.02 -3.68 -6.35
N PHE A 199 10.24 -3.07 -5.46
CA PHE A 199 9.71 -3.77 -4.28
C PHE A 199 8.56 -4.73 -4.61
N ALA A 200 7.59 -4.29 -5.42
CA ALA A 200 6.48 -5.13 -5.88
C ALA A 200 6.96 -6.21 -6.87
N VAL A 201 7.82 -5.81 -7.81
CA VAL A 201 8.45 -6.69 -8.80
C VAL A 201 9.36 -7.74 -8.14
N PHE A 202 10.12 -7.37 -7.09
CA PHE A 202 10.98 -8.29 -6.33
C PHE A 202 10.20 -9.23 -5.43
N LEU A 203 9.06 -8.83 -4.86
CA LEU A 203 8.19 -9.73 -4.07
C LEU A 203 7.51 -10.77 -4.97
N VAL A 204 7.03 -10.37 -6.14
CA VAL A 204 6.48 -11.29 -7.15
C VAL A 204 7.57 -12.18 -7.76
N GLN A 205 8.79 -11.68 -8.00
CA GLN A 205 9.90 -12.48 -8.51
C GLN A 205 10.52 -13.43 -7.48
N GLN A 206 10.58 -13.05 -6.20
CA GLN A 206 11.00 -13.96 -5.12
C GLN A 206 10.01 -15.11 -4.91
N VAL A 207 8.70 -14.84 -5.03
CA VAL A 207 7.66 -15.87 -4.90
C VAL A 207 7.56 -16.76 -6.15
N LEU A 208 7.83 -16.25 -7.35
CA LEU A 208 7.67 -17.01 -8.62
C LEU A 208 8.95 -17.60 -9.19
N GLY A 209 10.12 -17.42 -8.56
CA GLY A 209 11.37 -18.09 -8.96
C GLY A 209 11.77 -17.89 -10.44
N ARG A 210 11.34 -16.80 -11.09
CA ARG A 210 11.80 -16.46 -12.44
C ARG A 210 12.94 -15.46 -12.37
N ASP A 211 14.15 -15.98 -12.46
CA ASP A 211 15.31 -15.23 -12.91
C ASP A 211 15.05 -14.77 -14.35
N GLN A 212 14.74 -13.49 -14.54
CA GLN A 212 15.08 -12.83 -15.79
C GLN A 212 16.35 -12.03 -15.51
N GLY A 213 17.44 -12.48 -16.11
CA GLY A 213 18.70 -11.76 -16.10
C GLY A 213 18.50 -10.37 -16.65
N CYS A 214 18.53 -9.36 -15.77
CA CYS A 214 18.90 -8.01 -16.16
C CYS A 214 20.42 -7.94 -16.02
N SER A 215 21.10 -8.46 -17.05
CA SER A 215 22.53 -8.34 -17.22
C SER A 215 22.90 -6.88 -17.49
N GLU A 216 23.90 -6.42 -16.73
CA GLU A 216 24.83 -5.32 -16.99
C GLU A 216 24.34 -3.88 -16.75
N GLY A 217 24.92 -3.24 -15.72
CA GLY A 217 24.73 -1.81 -15.49
C GLY A 217 25.05 -1.26 -14.10
N TRP A 218 25.68 -2.02 -13.19
CA TRP A 218 26.25 -1.47 -11.96
C TRP A 218 27.70 -1.90 -11.84
N VAL A 219 28.52 -1.39 -12.77
CA VAL A 219 29.96 -1.34 -12.57
C VAL A 219 30.22 -0.38 -11.42
N ILE A 220 30.71 -0.95 -10.34
CA ILE A 220 31.46 -0.30 -9.27
C ILE A 220 32.55 0.54 -9.96
N SER A 221 32.39 1.87 -9.98
CA SER A 221 33.54 2.76 -10.15
C SER A 221 34.06 3.08 -8.75
N SER A 222 34.89 2.18 -8.24
CA SER A 222 35.89 2.52 -7.25
C SER A 222 37.04 3.25 -7.96
N SER A 223 37.60 4.23 -7.28
CA SER A 223 38.85 4.95 -7.55
C SER A 223 38.82 5.99 -8.68
N HIS A 224 38.94 7.27 -8.29
CA HIS A 224 40.18 8.02 -8.47
C HIS A 224 40.23 9.19 -7.46
N MET A 225 41.27 9.15 -6.62
CA MET A 225 41.99 10.24 -5.93
C MET A 225 41.21 11.33 -5.19
#